data_AF-A0A935VL31-F1
#
_entry.id   AF-A0A935VL31-F1
#
_cell.length_a   1.000
_cell.length_b   1.000
_cell.length_c   1.000
_cell.angle_alpha   90.00
_cell.angle_beta   90.00
_cell.angle_gamma   90.00
#
_symmetry.space_group_name_H-M   'P 1'
#
loop_
_entity.id
_entity.type
_entity.pdbx_description
1 polymer ?
#
loop_
_entity_poly.entity_id
_entity_poly.type
_entity_poly.pdbx_seq_one_letter_code
_entity_poly.pdbx_strand_id
1 'polypeptide(L)'
;MKLRIGDKVRFLNEKGEGIVSRIKDNTTVFVEMSDGFEIPYLASQLVAIHTELIVDKNTDNIELIPDANIADAIYFVVEPDHEMPLLRNEYNLYLYNASAFYMLYTYSIKDDEYYQALKNGNVGPYQKILLKQVKIQFFKDFQQHTIEAVLFKNSHYRRQVPISESIYIEAKSLSTSDTIKHSNLNFRYMLFIKG
;
A
#
# COMPACT_ATOMS: atom_id res chain seq x y z
N MET A 1 -20.30 -5.28 -7.72
CA MET A 1 -19.39 -6.30 -8.28
C MET A 1 -17.96 -5.97 -7.88
N LYS A 2 -17.16 -6.94 -7.40
CA LYS A 2 -15.77 -6.72 -6.93
C LYS A 2 -14.69 -7.01 -7.98
N LEU A 3 -15.07 -7.48 -9.18
CA LEU A 3 -14.16 -7.78 -10.29
C LEU A 3 -13.81 -6.53 -11.08
N ARG A 4 -12.56 -6.44 -11.54
CA ARG A 4 -11.98 -5.32 -12.28
C ARG A 4 -11.26 -5.83 -13.51
N ILE A 5 -11.13 -4.98 -14.53
CA ILE A 5 -10.30 -5.26 -15.70
C ILE A 5 -8.85 -5.49 -15.22
N GLY A 6 -8.21 -6.54 -15.73
CA GLY A 6 -6.89 -7.02 -15.33
C GLY A 6 -6.89 -8.02 -14.18
N ASP A 7 -8.01 -8.21 -13.46
CA ASP A 7 -8.07 -9.24 -12.43
C ASP A 7 -7.97 -10.62 -13.10
N LYS A 8 -7.03 -11.43 -12.63
CA LYS A 8 -7.01 -12.86 -12.95
C LYS A 8 -8.19 -13.52 -12.23
N VAL A 9 -9.00 -14.28 -12.93
CA VAL A 9 -10.21 -14.92 -12.39
C VAL A 9 -10.18 -16.42 -12.62
N ARG A 10 -10.74 -17.17 -11.67
CA ARG A 10 -11.06 -18.58 -11.80
C ARG A 10 -12.56 -18.76 -12.02
N PHE A 11 -12.93 -19.70 -12.86
CA PHE A 11 -14.32 -20.02 -13.14
C PHE A 11 -14.90 -20.94 -12.06
N LEU A 12 -16.09 -20.64 -11.56
CA LEU A 12 -16.75 -21.43 -10.52
C LEU A 12 -17.31 -22.75 -11.05
N ASN A 13 -17.82 -22.73 -12.29
CA ASN A 13 -18.60 -23.83 -12.84
C ASN A 13 -17.79 -24.74 -13.78
N GLU A 14 -16.54 -24.38 -14.09
CA GLU A 14 -15.69 -25.13 -15.00
C GLU A 14 -14.22 -24.98 -14.64
N LYS A 15 -13.38 -25.84 -15.21
CA LYS A 15 -11.92 -25.73 -15.05
C LYS A 15 -11.40 -24.71 -16.05
N GLY A 16 -11.02 -23.54 -15.54
CA GLY A 16 -10.38 -22.51 -16.35
C GLY A 16 -10.01 -21.29 -15.51
N GLU A 17 -9.06 -20.53 -16.05
CA GLU A 17 -8.69 -19.22 -15.56
C GLU A 17 -8.61 -18.28 -16.76
N GLY A 18 -8.80 -17.00 -16.51
CA GLY A 18 -8.60 -15.97 -17.51
C GLY A 18 -8.38 -14.61 -16.87
N ILE A 19 -8.26 -13.59 -17.68
CA ILE A 19 -8.04 -12.21 -17.23
C ILE A 19 -9.26 -11.40 -17.63
N VAL A 20 -9.87 -10.66 -16.71
CA VAL A 20 -10.98 -9.77 -17.07
C VAL A 20 -10.46 -8.72 -18.04
N SER A 21 -10.90 -8.73 -19.30
CA SER A 21 -10.44 -7.77 -20.31
C SER A 21 -11.33 -6.54 -20.39
N ARG A 22 -12.63 -6.70 -20.11
CA ARG A 22 -13.62 -5.60 -20.18
C ARG A 22 -14.81 -5.83 -19.27
N ILE A 23 -15.39 -4.78 -18.71
CA ILE A 23 -16.67 -4.84 -17.99
C ILE A 23 -17.76 -4.29 -18.89
N LYS A 24 -18.82 -5.06 -19.13
CA LYS A 24 -19.97 -4.63 -19.95
C LYS A 24 -21.01 -3.88 -19.10
N ASP A 25 -21.35 -4.45 -17.94
CA ASP A 25 -22.34 -3.92 -17.01
C ASP A 25 -22.09 -4.47 -15.58
N ASN A 26 -23.00 -4.20 -14.64
CA ASN A 26 -22.87 -4.62 -13.24
C ASN A 26 -22.88 -6.15 -13.02
N THR A 27 -23.25 -6.93 -14.03
CA THR A 27 -23.42 -8.37 -13.96
C THR A 27 -22.55 -9.14 -14.95
N THR A 28 -22.15 -8.51 -16.06
CA THR A 28 -21.46 -9.16 -17.17
C THR A 28 -20.06 -8.58 -17.36
N VAL A 29 -19.06 -9.46 -17.43
CA VAL A 29 -17.67 -9.13 -17.72
C VAL A 29 -17.13 -10.01 -18.84
N PHE A 30 -16.18 -9.51 -19.61
CA PHE A 30 -15.46 -10.25 -20.63
C PHE A 30 -14.15 -10.73 -20.02
N VAL A 31 -13.84 -12.00 -20.24
CA VAL A 31 -12.62 -12.65 -19.77
C VAL A 31 -11.82 -13.12 -20.97
N GLU A 32 -10.58 -12.66 -21.07
CA GLU A 32 -9.59 -13.12 -22.03
C GLU A 32 -8.95 -14.42 -21.54
N MET A 33 -9.01 -15.42 -22.41
CA MET A 33 -8.47 -16.76 -22.21
C MET A 33 -6.99 -16.82 -22.62
N SER A 34 -6.29 -17.90 -22.28
CA SER A 34 -4.85 -18.07 -22.62
C SER A 34 -4.56 -18.11 -24.13
N ASP A 35 -5.56 -18.42 -24.94
CA ASP A 35 -5.49 -18.45 -26.41
C ASP A 35 -5.87 -17.10 -27.04
N GLY A 36 -6.18 -16.08 -26.23
CA GLY A 36 -6.49 -14.71 -26.67
C GLY A 36 -7.96 -14.48 -27.04
N PHE A 37 -8.86 -15.46 -26.84
CA PHE A 37 -10.29 -15.24 -27.04
C PHE A 37 -10.94 -14.55 -25.84
N GLU A 38 -11.84 -13.59 -26.11
CA GLU A 38 -12.66 -12.94 -25.09
C GLU A 38 -14.06 -13.58 -24.99
N ILE A 39 -14.42 -14.07 -23.81
CA ILE A 39 -15.72 -14.70 -23.57
C ILE A 39 -16.49 -13.92 -22.50
N PRO A 40 -17.79 -13.61 -22.72
CA PRO A 40 -18.61 -12.98 -21.71
C PRO A 40 -19.03 -13.97 -20.62
N TYR A 41 -18.76 -13.61 -19.37
CA TYR A 41 -19.16 -14.32 -18.16
C TYR A 41 -20.01 -13.44 -17.25
N LEU A 42 -20.89 -14.09 -16.48
CA LEU A 42 -21.51 -13.44 -15.34
C LEU A 42 -20.48 -13.29 -14.23
N ALA A 43 -20.40 -12.12 -13.62
CA ALA A 43 -19.50 -11.84 -12.51
C ALA A 43 -19.71 -12.77 -11.31
N SER A 44 -20.93 -13.29 -11.15
CA SER A 44 -21.27 -14.29 -10.12
C SER A 44 -20.66 -15.67 -10.39
N GLN A 45 -20.13 -15.93 -11.58
CA GLN A 45 -19.49 -17.20 -11.98
C GLN A 45 -17.96 -17.14 -11.88
N LEU A 46 -17.42 -16.01 -11.42
CA LEU A 46 -15.99 -15.73 -11.41
C LEU A 46 -15.52 -15.44 -9.99
N VAL A 47 -14.34 -15.94 -9.67
CA VAL A 47 -13.63 -15.60 -8.43
C VAL A 47 -12.30 -14.98 -8.78
N ALA A 48 -12.06 -13.75 -8.32
CA ALA A 48 -10.77 -13.10 -8.51
C ALA A 48 -9.66 -13.85 -7.75
N ILE A 49 -8.68 -14.34 -8.50
CA ILE A 49 -7.42 -14.85 -7.99
C ILE A 49 -6.60 -13.61 -7.63
N HIS A 50 -6.73 -13.17 -6.39
CA HIS A 50 -5.79 -12.22 -5.85
C HIS A 50 -4.47 -12.96 -5.72
N THR A 51 -3.43 -12.51 -6.44
CA THR A 51 -2.07 -12.74 -5.98
C THR A 51 -1.89 -11.91 -4.71
N GLU A 52 -2.54 -12.35 -3.64
CA GLU A 52 -1.88 -12.29 -2.36
C GLU A 52 -0.63 -13.14 -2.57
N LEU A 53 0.48 -12.45 -2.87
CA LEU A 53 1.74 -12.95 -2.34
C LEU A 53 1.41 -13.28 -0.89
N ILE A 54 1.53 -14.55 -0.54
CA ILE A 54 1.67 -14.95 0.85
C ILE A 54 2.98 -14.29 1.30
N VAL A 55 2.90 -13.00 1.58
CA VAL A 55 3.79 -12.33 2.51
C VAL A 55 3.36 -12.92 3.84
N ASP A 56 4.31 -13.52 4.53
CA ASP A 56 4.17 -14.19 5.81
C ASP A 56 2.91 -13.84 6.63
N LYS A 57 2.35 -14.86 7.29
CA LYS A 57 1.19 -14.85 8.21
C LYS A 57 1.23 -13.82 9.37
N ASN A 58 2.14 -12.85 9.35
CA ASN A 58 2.32 -11.80 10.34
C ASN A 58 2.26 -10.36 9.76
N THR A 59 1.74 -10.12 8.56
CA THR A 59 1.55 -8.73 8.08
C THR A 59 0.07 -8.36 8.07
N ASP A 60 -0.40 -7.80 9.18
CA ASP A 60 -1.74 -7.26 9.28
C ASP A 60 -1.89 -6.05 8.34
N ASN A 61 -2.46 -6.29 7.16
CA ASN A 61 -3.06 -5.22 6.36
C ASN A 61 -4.33 -4.78 7.11
N ILE A 62 -4.19 -3.82 8.03
CA ILE A 62 -5.33 -3.32 8.80
C ILE A 62 -6.12 -2.36 7.91
N GLU A 63 -7.37 -2.72 7.63
CA GLU A 63 -8.36 -1.82 7.02
C GLU A 63 -8.84 -0.84 8.10
N LEU A 64 -8.48 0.44 7.97
CA LEU A 64 -8.90 1.48 8.90
C LEU A 64 -10.18 2.14 8.37
N ILE A 65 -11.19 2.30 9.23
CA ILE A 65 -12.42 3.02 8.88
C ILE A 65 -12.09 4.53 8.84
N PRO A 66 -12.27 5.22 7.70
CA PRO A 66 -11.97 6.64 7.63
C PRO A 66 -13.05 7.46 8.35
N ASP A 67 -12.64 8.22 9.36
CA ASP A 67 -13.47 9.34 9.83
C ASP A 67 -13.39 10.49 8.82
N ALA A 68 -14.48 11.26 8.72
CA ALA A 68 -14.82 12.18 7.63
C ALA A 68 -13.88 13.39 7.37
N ASN A 69 -12.64 13.38 7.87
CA ASN A 69 -11.64 14.44 7.66
C ASN A 69 -10.23 13.93 7.31
N ILE A 70 -10.07 12.64 6.99
CA ILE A 70 -8.79 12.15 6.47
C ILE A 70 -8.61 12.72 5.05
N ALA A 71 -7.70 13.68 4.91
CA ALA A 71 -7.31 14.25 3.62
C ALA A 71 -6.90 13.14 2.64
N ASP A 72 -7.12 13.35 1.34
CA ASP A 72 -6.61 12.51 0.25
C ASP A 72 -5.07 12.53 0.28
N ALA A 73 -4.48 11.73 1.17
CA ALA A 73 -3.09 11.86 1.59
C ALA A 73 -2.41 10.51 1.75
N ILE A 74 -1.09 10.50 1.55
CA ILE A 74 -0.23 9.34 1.77
C ILE A 74 0.77 9.69 2.87
N TYR A 75 0.94 8.79 3.83
CA TYR A 75 1.78 9.01 5.00
C TYR A 75 2.87 7.96 5.13
N PHE A 76 4.07 8.41 5.46
CA PHE A 76 5.12 7.57 6.03
C PHE A 76 5.02 7.64 7.54
N VAL A 77 4.77 6.51 8.18
CA VAL A 77 4.55 6.44 9.63
C VAL A 77 5.72 5.73 10.29
N VAL A 78 6.27 6.33 11.34
CA VAL A 78 7.31 5.72 12.18
C VAL A 78 6.75 5.52 13.58
N GLU A 79 6.64 4.27 14.00
CA GLU A 79 6.08 3.89 15.29
C GLU A 79 7.13 3.15 16.12
N PRO A 80 7.42 3.59 17.35
CA PRO A 80 8.30 2.83 18.23
C PRO A 80 7.62 1.53 18.68
N ASP A 81 8.43 0.55 19.05
CA ASP A 81 8.01 -0.68 19.72
C ASP A 81 7.43 -0.46 21.13
N HIS A 82 7.73 0.70 21.74
CA HIS A 82 7.29 1.02 23.10
C HIS A 82 6.91 2.49 23.29
N GLU A 83 5.87 2.75 24.08
CA GLU A 83 5.40 4.11 24.39
C GLU A 83 6.43 4.91 25.20
N MET A 84 6.96 4.28 26.27
CA MET A 84 7.97 4.89 27.14
C MET A 84 9.31 5.08 26.38
N PRO A 85 9.80 6.32 26.23
CA PRO A 85 11.01 6.62 25.45
C PRO A 85 12.26 5.84 25.84
N LEU A 86 12.44 5.58 27.14
CA LEU A 86 13.61 4.89 27.69
C LEU A 86 13.65 3.38 27.35
N LEU A 87 12.50 2.80 26.95
CA LEU A 87 12.37 1.38 26.64
C LEU A 87 12.32 1.11 25.12
N ARG A 88 12.44 2.16 24.30
CA ARG A 88 12.39 2.03 22.84
C ARG A 88 13.67 1.41 22.31
N ASN A 89 13.53 0.34 21.54
CA ASN A 89 14.66 -0.32 20.89
C ASN A 89 14.45 -0.44 19.38
N GLU A 90 13.21 -0.62 18.96
CA GLU A 90 12.83 -0.86 17.58
C GLU A 90 11.76 0.14 17.10
N TYR A 91 11.75 0.37 15.80
CA TYR A 91 10.78 1.24 15.13
C TYR A 91 10.22 0.52 13.91
N ASN A 92 8.91 0.50 13.81
CA ASN A 92 8.17 0.02 12.67
C ASN A 92 7.89 1.19 11.72
N LEU A 93 8.30 1.03 10.47
CA LEU A 93 8.08 1.97 9.38
C LEU A 93 6.91 1.48 8.55
N TYR A 94 5.91 2.32 8.33
CA TYR A 94 4.71 1.98 7.57
C TYR A 94 4.45 2.95 6.44
N LEU A 95 3.78 2.46 5.40
CA LEU A 95 3.09 3.27 4.42
C LEU A 95 1.60 3.23 4.73
N TYR A 96 1.01 4.39 4.98
CA TYR A 96 -0.43 4.53 5.20
C TYR A 96 -1.06 5.30 4.05
N ASN A 97 -1.94 4.62 3.32
CA ASN A 97 -2.76 5.24 2.30
C ASN A 97 -4.06 5.74 2.93
N ALA A 98 -4.12 7.04 3.20
CA ALA A 98 -5.28 7.71 3.76
C ALA A 98 -6.25 8.22 2.67
N SER A 99 -5.99 7.89 1.40
CA SER A 99 -6.80 8.33 0.27
C SER A 99 -7.80 7.27 -0.18
N ALA A 100 -8.75 7.68 -1.01
CA ALA A 100 -9.71 6.79 -1.68
C ALA A 100 -9.11 6.02 -2.89
N PHE A 101 -7.81 6.11 -3.14
CA PHE A 101 -7.15 5.51 -4.31
C PHE A 101 -6.53 4.15 -3.97
N TYR A 102 -6.42 3.27 -4.96
CA TYR A 102 -5.46 2.18 -4.92
C TYR A 102 -4.08 2.72 -5.27
N MET A 103 -3.04 2.12 -4.71
CA MET A 103 -1.66 2.53 -4.92
C MET A 103 -0.79 1.34 -5.28
N LEU A 104 -0.04 1.44 -6.38
CA LEU A 104 1.14 0.61 -6.66
C LEU A 104 2.36 1.37 -6.14
N TYR A 105 3.23 0.73 -5.35
CA TYR A 105 4.38 1.39 -4.73
C TYR A 105 5.67 0.57 -4.75
N THR A 106 6.80 1.27 -4.67
CA THR A 106 8.11 0.76 -4.25
C THR A 106 8.56 1.51 -3.00
N TYR A 107 9.32 0.82 -2.15
CA TYR A 107 10.00 1.38 -0.99
C TYR A 107 11.46 0.93 -1.01
N SER A 108 12.35 1.92 -1.05
CA SER A 108 13.79 1.74 -1.18
C SER A 108 14.54 2.53 -0.11
N ILE A 109 15.75 2.11 0.19
CA ILE A 109 16.74 2.89 0.95
C ILE A 109 17.85 3.33 0.00
N LYS A 110 18.40 4.52 0.21
CA LYS A 110 19.58 4.99 -0.51
C LYS A 110 20.84 4.49 0.20
N ASP A 111 21.80 4.00 -0.57
CA ASP A 111 23.15 3.63 -0.16
C ASP A 111 24.15 4.25 -1.14
N ASP A 112 24.74 5.37 -0.75
CA ASP A 112 25.60 6.22 -1.57
C ASP A 112 24.95 6.61 -2.93
N GLU A 113 25.48 6.15 -4.07
CA GLU A 113 24.91 6.40 -5.40
C GLU A 113 23.80 5.41 -5.79
N TYR A 114 23.54 4.40 -4.96
CA TYR A 114 22.64 3.30 -5.27
C TYR A 114 21.37 3.34 -4.41
N TYR A 115 20.34 2.64 -4.88
CA TYR A 115 19.10 2.41 -4.16
C TYR A 115 18.85 0.92 -4.03
N GLN A 116 18.52 0.47 -2.83
CA GLN A 116 18.11 -0.90 -2.56
C GLN A 116 16.62 -0.94 -2.27
N ALA A 117 15.85 -1.54 -3.18
CA ALA A 117 14.43 -1.80 -2.96
C ALA A 117 14.25 -2.86 -1.86
N LEU A 118 13.50 -2.52 -0.82
CA LEU A 118 13.24 -3.39 0.32
C LEU A 118 11.82 -3.95 0.32
N LYS A 119 10.86 -3.21 -0.22
CA LYS A 119 9.48 -3.66 -0.37
C LYS A 119 8.83 -3.01 -1.59
N ASN A 120 7.87 -3.70 -2.19
CA ASN A 120 7.01 -3.17 -3.23
C ASN A 120 5.65 -3.89 -3.17
N GLY A 121 4.65 -3.33 -3.83
CA GLY A 121 3.36 -4.00 -3.98
C GLY A 121 2.20 -3.02 -4.13
N ASN A 122 1.06 -3.42 -3.59
CA ASN A 122 -0.17 -2.66 -3.64
C ASN A 122 -0.62 -2.24 -2.25
N VAL A 123 -1.22 -1.06 -2.13
CA VAL A 123 -1.94 -0.60 -0.93
C VAL A 123 -3.33 -0.14 -1.36
N GLY A 124 -4.37 -0.74 -0.78
CA GLY A 124 -5.75 -0.32 -1.01
C GLY A 124 -6.07 1.02 -0.34
N PRO A 125 -7.24 1.60 -0.64
CA PRO A 125 -7.75 2.77 0.05
C PRO A 125 -7.81 2.54 1.57
N TYR A 126 -7.41 3.54 2.35
CA TYR A 126 -7.49 3.52 3.82
C TYR A 126 -6.76 2.34 4.49
N GLN A 127 -5.76 1.77 3.82
CA GLN A 127 -4.94 0.68 4.33
C GLN A 127 -3.56 1.14 4.75
N LYS A 128 -3.04 0.51 5.80
CA LYS A 128 -1.68 0.68 6.29
C LYS A 128 -0.91 -0.62 6.12
N ILE A 129 0.35 -0.53 5.68
CA ILE A 129 1.22 -1.67 5.47
C ILE A 129 2.57 -1.47 6.17
N LEU A 130 3.11 -2.53 6.77
CA LEU A 130 4.47 -2.50 7.33
C LEU A 130 5.49 -2.50 6.18
N LEU A 131 6.39 -1.54 6.15
CA LEU A 131 7.51 -1.51 5.19
C LEU A 131 8.73 -2.22 5.75
N LYS A 132 9.12 -1.89 7.00
CA LYS A 132 10.32 -2.44 7.65
C LYS A 132 10.27 -2.20 9.16
N GLN A 133 10.86 -3.11 9.92
CA GLN A 133 11.24 -2.88 11.32
C GLN A 133 12.73 -2.59 11.42
N VAL A 134 13.11 -1.57 12.20
CA VAL A 134 14.48 -1.06 12.31
C VAL A 134 14.85 -0.87 13.78
N LYS A 135 15.94 -1.48 14.24
CA LYS A 135 16.52 -1.18 15.55
C LYS A 135 17.15 0.20 15.55
N ILE A 136 17.04 0.93 16.66
CA ILE A 136 17.52 2.31 16.79
C ILE A 136 18.98 2.49 16.33
N GLN A 137 19.84 1.51 16.63
CA GLN A 137 21.26 1.51 16.27
C GLN A 137 21.54 1.53 14.75
N PHE A 138 20.60 1.07 13.92
CA PHE A 138 20.76 0.98 12.47
C PHE A 138 20.18 2.18 11.72
N PHE A 139 19.51 3.12 12.39
CA PHE A 139 18.97 4.32 11.71
C PHE A 139 20.07 5.18 11.08
N LYS A 140 21.30 5.12 11.60
CA LYS A 140 22.45 5.80 11.00
C LYS A 140 22.81 5.26 9.61
N ASP A 141 22.51 3.98 9.35
CA ASP A 141 22.83 3.29 8.10
C ASP A 141 21.67 3.39 7.10
N PHE A 142 20.48 3.79 7.56
CA PHE A 142 19.24 3.86 6.77
C PHE A 142 18.59 5.24 6.89
N GLN A 143 19.33 6.30 6.57
CA GLN A 143 18.82 7.65 6.79
C GLN A 143 17.84 8.11 5.70
N GLN A 144 18.06 7.73 4.44
CA GLN A 144 17.21 8.18 3.33
C GLN A 144 16.32 7.04 2.81
N HIS A 145 15.03 7.22 3.00
CA HIS A 145 13.95 6.34 2.59
C HIS A 145 13.25 6.91 1.36
N THR A 146 13.06 6.13 0.31
CA THR A 146 12.42 6.57 -0.92
C THR A 146 11.15 5.78 -1.18
N ILE A 147 10.07 6.49 -1.50
CA ILE A 147 8.80 5.92 -1.92
C ILE A 147 8.44 6.45 -3.29
N GLU A 148 8.19 5.53 -4.21
CA GLU A 148 7.64 5.86 -5.52
C GLU A 148 6.31 5.14 -5.66
N ALA A 149 5.28 5.85 -6.15
CA ALA A 149 3.96 5.27 -6.24
C ALA A 149 3.08 5.86 -7.35
N VAL A 150 2.20 5.02 -7.89
CA VAL A 150 1.15 5.43 -8.84
C VAL A 150 -0.22 5.16 -8.21
N LEU A 151 -1.07 6.19 -8.20
CA LEU A 151 -2.41 6.14 -7.62
C LEU A 151 -3.46 5.98 -8.71
N PHE A 152 -4.43 5.10 -8.50
CA PHE A 152 -5.48 4.82 -9.46
C PHE A 152 -6.83 4.49 -8.78
N LYS A 153 -7.91 4.70 -9.53
CA LYS A 153 -9.23 4.14 -9.21
C LYS A 153 -9.66 3.24 -10.36
N ASN A 154 -10.41 2.19 -10.04
CA ASN A 154 -10.97 1.27 -11.04
C ASN A 154 -12.33 1.78 -11.59
N SER A 155 -12.51 3.10 -11.58
CA SER A 155 -13.69 3.83 -12.03
C SER A 155 -13.21 5.06 -12.83
N HIS A 156 -14.11 5.91 -13.31
CA HIS A 156 -13.70 7.16 -13.94
C HIS A 156 -13.12 8.13 -12.89
N TYR A 157 -11.89 8.60 -13.10
CA TYR A 157 -11.21 9.51 -12.16
C TYR A 157 -10.22 10.43 -12.86
N ARG A 158 -9.91 11.56 -12.22
CA ARG A 158 -8.82 12.44 -12.67
C ARG A 158 -7.49 11.85 -12.26
N ARG A 159 -6.62 11.62 -13.26
CA ARG A 159 -5.26 11.11 -13.06
C ARG A 159 -4.52 11.91 -11.98
N GLN A 160 -3.81 11.18 -11.13
CA GLN A 160 -2.92 11.73 -10.11
C GLN A 160 -1.48 11.80 -10.63
N VAL A 161 -0.72 12.79 -10.17
CA VAL A 161 0.74 12.81 -10.38
C VAL A 161 1.35 11.64 -9.60
N PRO A 162 2.23 10.81 -10.21
CA PRO A 162 2.98 9.80 -9.49
C PRO A 162 3.75 10.41 -8.32
N ILE A 163 3.83 9.68 -7.22
CA ILE A 163 4.64 10.02 -6.06
C ILE A 163 6.06 9.54 -6.34
N SER A 164 7.05 10.38 -6.03
CA SER A 164 8.47 10.01 -5.97
C SER A 164 9.10 10.91 -4.92
N GLU A 165 9.16 10.41 -3.69
CA GLU A 165 9.51 11.19 -2.51
C GLU A 165 10.64 10.53 -1.73
N SER A 166 11.54 11.37 -1.22
CA SER A 166 12.65 10.96 -0.37
C SER A 166 12.51 11.57 1.01
N ILE A 167 12.63 10.72 2.02
CA ILE A 167 12.37 11.00 3.42
C ILE A 167 13.66 10.74 4.18
N TYR A 168 14.18 11.76 4.83
CA TYR A 168 15.41 11.67 5.62
C TYR A 168 15.09 11.58 7.12
N ILE A 169 15.56 10.53 7.78
CA ILE A 169 15.29 10.24 9.19
C ILE A 169 16.61 10.12 9.94
N GLU A 170 16.79 10.97 10.95
CA GLU A 170 17.95 10.91 11.85
C GLU A 170 17.56 10.30 13.19
N ALA A 171 18.40 9.44 13.77
CA ALA A 171 18.13 8.79 15.05
C ALA A 171 17.82 9.81 16.18
N LYS A 172 18.48 10.97 16.20
CA LYS A 172 18.21 12.05 17.16
C LYS A 172 16.81 12.67 17.00
N SER A 173 16.24 12.69 15.79
CA SER A 173 14.90 13.21 15.57
C SER A 173 13.83 12.30 16.19
N LEU A 174 14.11 10.99 16.28
CA LEU A 174 13.21 10.02 16.89
C LEU A 174 13.12 10.17 18.42
N SER A 175 14.17 10.68 19.07
CA SER A 175 14.24 10.86 20.52
C SER A 175 13.74 12.22 21.02
N THR A 176 13.65 13.24 20.17
CA THR A 176 13.47 14.64 20.63
C THR A 176 12.22 15.39 20.15
N SER A 177 11.38 14.89 19.24
CA SER A 177 10.35 15.77 18.64
C SER A 177 8.94 15.70 19.24
N ASP A 178 8.36 16.90 19.34
CA ASP A 178 6.93 17.16 19.44
C ASP A 178 6.11 16.45 18.36
N THR A 179 4.92 16.03 18.77
CA THR A 179 4.06 15.13 18.02
C THR A 179 3.13 15.91 17.10
N ILE A 180 3.00 15.53 15.83
CA ILE A 180 1.76 15.86 15.09
C ILE A 180 0.73 14.81 15.51
N LYS A 181 -0.15 15.18 16.44
CA LYS A 181 -1.30 14.33 16.83
C LYS A 181 -2.30 14.32 15.68
N HIS A 182 -2.50 13.16 15.07
CA HIS A 182 -3.70 12.89 14.27
C HIS A 182 -4.75 12.24 15.19
N SER A 183 -6.02 12.60 15.06
CA SER A 183 -7.08 12.22 16.01
C SER A 183 -7.29 10.70 16.17
N ASN A 184 -6.86 9.90 15.18
CA ASN A 184 -7.20 8.47 15.07
C ASN A 184 -5.99 7.53 14.99
N LEU A 185 -4.76 8.02 15.14
CA LEU A 185 -3.55 7.17 15.11
C LEU A 185 -2.78 7.34 16.42
N ASN A 186 -2.67 6.26 17.19
CA ASN A 186 -1.88 6.22 18.41
C ASN A 186 -0.38 6.19 18.05
N PHE A 187 0.30 7.34 18.09
CA PHE A 187 1.78 7.55 17.98
C PHE A 187 2.39 7.72 16.56
N ARG A 188 3.56 8.35 16.33
CA ARG A 188 4.14 9.65 16.80
C ARG A 188 5.04 10.37 15.75
N TYR A 189 5.35 9.79 14.58
CA TYR A 189 5.90 10.56 13.45
C TYR A 189 5.14 10.22 12.18
N MET A 190 4.55 11.23 11.57
CA MET A 190 3.82 11.13 10.32
C MET A 190 4.46 12.13 9.36
N LEU A 191 5.29 11.64 8.44
CA LEU A 191 5.74 12.50 7.35
C LEU A 191 4.72 12.38 6.22
N PHE A 192 4.10 13.51 5.92
CA PHE A 192 3.18 13.64 4.80
C PHE A 192 3.98 13.55 3.51
N ILE A 193 3.61 12.58 2.67
CA ILE A 193 4.28 12.33 1.40
C ILE A 193 3.59 13.11 0.28
N LYS A 194 2.27 13.36 0.37
CA LYS A 194 1.49 14.09 -0.64
C LYS A 194 0.06 14.42 -0.19
N GLY A 195 -0.49 15.53 -0.70
CA GLY A 195 -1.92 15.86 -0.82
C GLY A 195 -2.16 17.05 -1.75
#